data_AF-A0A7C1U5K1-F1
#
_entry.id   AF-A0A7C1U5K1-F1
#
_cell.length_a   1.000
_cell.length_b   1.000
_cell.length_c   1.000
_cell.angle_alpha   90.00
_cell.angle_beta   90.00
_cell.angle_gamma   90.00
#
_symmetry.space_group_name_H-M   'P 1'
#
loop_
_entity.id
_entity.type
_entity.pdbx_description
1 polymer ?
#
loop_
_entity_poly.entity_id
_entity_poly.type
_entity_poly.pdbx_seq_one_letter_code
_entity_poly.pdbx_strand_id
1 'polypeptide(L)'
;MHSDPLQTALRGPARLVTLCLALCLAGTAMAGAREQARRIHDRIAGVPPSAADLDTMATLISNGSPLDAALLAVEHPGFYNATLKTLVTPMTNEAQSPFEPLNDYTATVIGIVRDERPYT
;
A
#
# COMPACT_ATOMS: atom_id res chain seq x y z
N MET A 1 -42.94 -42.49 -14.26
CA MET A 1 -41.82 -41.61 -14.65
C MET A 1 -42.39 -40.24 -15.03
N HIS A 2 -43.16 -39.61 -14.16
CA HIS A 2 -42.75 -38.64 -13.11
C HIS A 2 -41.90 -37.50 -13.66
N SER A 3 -42.52 -36.68 -14.51
CA SER A 3 -42.04 -35.36 -14.89
C SER A 3 -42.28 -34.42 -13.70
N ASP A 4 -41.21 -33.97 -13.07
CA ASP A 4 -41.21 -33.11 -11.90
C ASP A 4 -41.73 -31.70 -12.28
N PRO A 5 -42.89 -31.22 -11.75
CA PRO A 5 -43.53 -29.98 -12.23
C PRO A 5 -42.88 -28.69 -11.69
N LEU A 6 -41.78 -28.80 -10.93
CA LEU A 6 -41.20 -27.67 -10.19
C LEU A 6 -40.13 -26.87 -10.94
N GLN A 7 -39.69 -27.28 -12.14
CA GLN A 7 -38.61 -26.60 -12.86
C GLN A 7 -39.07 -25.48 -13.83
N THR A 8 -40.37 -25.29 -14.04
CA THR A 8 -40.91 -24.44 -15.14
C THR A 8 -41.26 -22.99 -14.73
N ALA A 9 -40.78 -22.49 -13.58
CA ALA A 9 -41.34 -21.27 -12.97
C ALA A 9 -40.43 -20.02 -12.87
N LEU A 10 -39.18 -20.01 -13.36
CA LEU A 10 -38.40 -18.75 -13.40
C LEU A 10 -38.57 -18.00 -14.73
N ARG A 11 -39.69 -17.27 -14.82
CA ARG A 11 -39.99 -16.30 -15.90
C ARG A 11 -39.03 -15.09 -15.84
N GLY A 12 -38.66 -14.56 -17.01
CA GLY A 12 -37.66 -13.51 -17.27
C GLY A 12 -37.47 -12.37 -16.24
N PRO A 13 -38.52 -11.73 -15.67
CA PRO A 13 -38.33 -10.66 -14.69
C PRO A 13 -37.71 -11.16 -13.37
N ALA A 14 -37.99 -12.39 -12.95
CA ALA A 14 -37.41 -12.95 -11.72
C ALA A 14 -35.89 -13.11 -11.83
N ARG A 15 -35.38 -13.52 -13.00
CA ARG A 15 -33.94 -13.64 -13.26
C ARG A 15 -33.24 -12.28 -13.26
N LEU A 16 -33.91 -11.25 -13.77
CA LEU A 16 -33.39 -9.88 -13.82
C LEU A 16 -33.33 -9.25 -12.42
N VAL A 17 -34.36 -9.51 -11.60
CA VAL A 17 -34.37 -9.09 -10.19
C VAL A 17 -33.30 -9.82 -9.37
N THR A 18 -33.12 -11.14 -9.56
CA THR A 18 -32.06 -11.90 -8.88
C THR A 18 -30.67 -11.39 -9.27
N LEU A 19 -30.44 -11.05 -10.54
CA LEU A 19 -29.18 -10.49 -11.03
C LEU A 19 -28.92 -9.09 -10.47
N CYS A 20 -29.91 -8.20 -10.47
CA CYS A 20 -29.78 -6.86 -9.88
C CYS A 20 -29.51 -6.94 -8.37
N LEU A 21 -30.18 -7.85 -7.65
CA LEU A 21 -29.94 -8.06 -6.23
C LEU A 21 -28.52 -8.58 -5.97
N ALA A 22 -28.02 -9.50 -6.80
CA ALA A 22 -26.64 -10.00 -6.69
C ALA A 22 -25.59 -8.89 -6.95
N LEU A 23 -25.85 -7.96 -7.88
CA LEU A 23 -24.97 -6.80 -8.08
C LEU A 23 -25.02 -5.81 -6.92
N CYS A 24 -26.16 -5.63 -6.25
CA CYS A 24 -26.26 -4.77 -5.07
C CYS A 24 -25.52 -5.33 -3.84
N LEU A 25 -25.30 -6.65 -3.78
CA LEU A 25 -24.51 -7.31 -2.73
C LEU A 25 -23.00 -7.34 -3.03
N ALA A 26 -22.55 -6.80 -4.16
CA ALA A 26 -21.13 -6.60 -4.42
C ALA A 26 -20.57 -5.51 -3.49
N GLY A 27 -20.22 -5.90 -2.27
CA GLY A 27 -19.62 -5.02 -1.27
C GLY A 27 -18.32 -4.40 -1.77
N THR A 28 -18.07 -3.15 -1.37
CA THR A 28 -16.77 -2.51 -1.56
C THR A 28 -15.73 -3.24 -0.72
N ALA A 29 -14.75 -3.87 -1.35
CA ALA A 29 -13.59 -4.45 -0.67
C ALA A 29 -12.72 -3.31 -0.10
N MET A 30 -13.10 -2.77 1.05
CA MET A 30 -12.26 -1.83 1.78
C MET A 30 -11.14 -2.61 2.47
N ALA A 31 -9.89 -2.31 2.11
CA ALA A 31 -8.75 -2.74 2.89
C ALA A 31 -8.92 -2.18 4.32
N GLY A 32 -8.91 -3.06 5.33
CA GLY A 32 -8.97 -2.65 6.72
C GLY A 32 -7.74 -1.83 7.13
N ALA A 33 -7.75 -1.28 8.34
CA ALA A 33 -6.64 -0.45 8.82
C ALA A 33 -5.30 -1.20 8.81
N ARG A 34 -5.32 -2.52 9.07
CA ARG A 34 -4.13 -3.36 9.04
C ARG A 34 -3.58 -3.56 7.62
N GLU A 35 -4.45 -3.78 6.64
CA GLU A 35 -4.04 -3.91 5.23
C GLU A 35 -3.55 -2.57 4.68
N GLN A 36 -4.17 -1.46 5.07
CA GLN A 36 -3.71 -0.12 4.73
C GLN A 36 -2.33 0.16 5.35
N ALA A 37 -2.13 -0.14 6.63
CA ALA A 37 -0.85 0.00 7.33
C ALA A 37 0.25 -0.77 6.63
N ARG A 38 -0.01 -2.04 6.31
CA ARG A 38 0.95 -2.88 5.57
C ARG A 38 1.31 -2.25 4.23
N ARG A 39 0.32 -1.82 3.45
CA ARG A 39 0.59 -1.22 2.13
C ARG A 39 1.40 0.07 2.24
N ILE A 40 1.14 0.91 3.25
CA ILE A 40 1.91 2.13 3.48
C ILE A 40 3.37 1.77 3.79
N HIS A 41 3.59 0.85 4.72
CA HIS A 41 4.94 0.45 5.12
C HIS A 41 5.72 -0.19 3.97
N ASP A 42 5.11 -1.15 3.25
CA ASP A 42 5.73 -1.82 2.11
C ASP A 42 6.17 -0.82 1.03
N ARG A 43 5.41 0.26 0.84
CA ARG A 43 5.70 1.30 -0.17
C ARG A 43 6.75 2.32 0.27
N ILE A 44 6.73 2.72 1.54
CA ILE A 44 7.64 3.74 2.06
C ILE A 44 8.96 3.11 2.46
N ALA A 45 8.94 2.08 3.31
CA ALA A 45 10.15 1.44 3.82
C ALA A 45 10.76 0.42 2.84
N GLY A 46 10.01 0.02 1.80
CA GLY A 46 10.46 -0.96 0.80
C GLY A 46 10.54 -2.40 1.31
N VAL A 47 10.10 -2.65 2.54
CA VAL A 47 10.09 -3.97 3.19
C VAL A 47 8.83 -4.15 4.05
N PRO A 48 8.43 -5.39 4.35
CA PRO A 48 7.32 -5.66 5.27
C PRO A 48 7.55 -5.06 6.67
N PRO A 49 6.50 -4.54 7.34
CA PRO A 49 6.60 -4.05 8.71
C PRO A 49 6.84 -5.20 9.70
N SER A 50 7.47 -4.87 10.83
CA SER A 50 7.44 -5.74 12.00
C SER A 50 6.00 -5.87 12.54
N ALA A 51 5.73 -6.89 13.35
CA ALA A 51 4.40 -7.04 13.95
C ALA A 51 4.03 -5.83 14.82
N ALA A 52 4.99 -5.28 15.57
CA ALA A 52 4.79 -4.13 16.43
C ALA A 52 4.49 -2.84 15.64
N ASP A 53 5.25 -2.59 14.57
CA ASP A 53 5.01 -1.42 13.71
C ASP A 53 3.68 -1.55 12.99
N LEU A 54 3.33 -2.75 12.52
CA LEU A 54 2.04 -3.00 11.87
C LEU A 54 0.85 -2.75 12.81
N ASP A 55 0.94 -3.18 14.07
CA ASP A 55 -0.10 -2.94 15.08
C ASP A 55 -0.22 -1.45 15.40
N THR A 56 0.92 -0.76 15.52
CA THR A 56 0.99 0.69 15.78
C THR A 56 0.39 1.49 14.62
N MET A 57 0.81 1.21 13.38
CA MET A 57 0.30 1.85 12.18
C MET A 57 -1.20 1.57 11.97
N ALA A 58 -1.66 0.34 12.24
CA ALA A 58 -3.08 0.01 12.14
C ALA A 58 -3.92 0.81 13.16
N THR A 59 -3.39 1.04 14.35
CA THR A 59 -4.02 1.88 15.38
C THR A 59 -4.10 3.34 14.91
N LEU A 60 -3.01 3.88 14.38
CA LEU A 60 -2.96 5.25 13.83
C LEU A 60 -3.99 5.45 12.71
N ILE A 61 -4.10 4.49 11.78
CA ILE A 61 -5.08 4.55 10.69
C ILE A 61 -6.52 4.45 11.23
N SER A 62 -6.77 3.56 12.19
CA SER A 62 -8.09 3.42 12.81
C SER A 62 -8.52 4.69 13.56
N ASN A 63 -7.56 5.44 14.09
CA ASN A 63 -7.78 6.72 14.76
C ASN A 63 -7.88 7.92 13.80
N GLY A 64 -7.80 7.71 12.49
CA GLY A 64 -7.88 8.78 11.50
C GLY A 64 -6.57 9.53 11.26
N SER A 65 -5.43 8.96 11.67
CA SER A 65 -4.08 9.51 11.51
C SER A 65 -3.21 8.71 10.53
N PRO A 66 -3.58 8.59 9.24
CA PRO A 66 -2.78 7.85 8.26
C PRO A 66 -1.43 8.52 7.94
N LEU A 67 -1.32 9.84 8.13
CA LEU A 67 -0.05 10.55 7.95
C LEU A 67 0.98 10.13 9.00
N ASP A 68 0.57 10.02 10.26
CA ASP A 68 1.47 9.57 11.34
C ASP A 68 1.94 8.14 11.10
N ALA A 69 1.08 7.27 10.56
CA ALA A 69 1.48 5.92 10.15
C ALA A 69 2.53 5.97 9.02
N ALA A 70 2.38 6.87 8.06
CA ALA A 70 3.35 7.06 6.99
C ALA A 70 4.70 7.59 7.51
N LEU A 71 4.67 8.54 8.45
CA LEU A 71 5.88 9.07 9.09
C LEU A 71 6.63 7.99 9.87
N LEU A 72 5.91 7.13 10.61
CA LEU A 72 6.52 5.99 11.28
C LEU A 72 7.24 5.05 10.28
N ALA A 73 6.69 4.84 9.09
CA ALA A 73 7.34 4.02 8.07
C ALA A 73 8.60 4.67 7.47
N VAL A 74 8.74 6.01 7.50
CA VAL A 74 9.95 6.74 7.05
C VAL A 74 11.12 6.51 8.02
N GLU A 75 10.84 6.28 9.31
CA GLU A 75 11.86 6.02 10.32
C GLU A 75 12.58 4.67 10.12
N HIS A 76 11.96 3.74 9.40
CA HIS A 76 12.53 2.42 9.17
C HIS A 76 13.82 2.50 8.31
N PRO A 77 14.93 1.83 8.68
CA PRO A 77 16.20 1.89 7.93
C PRO A 77 16.09 1.53 6.44
N GLY A 78 15.11 0.69 6.09
CA GLY A 78 14.79 0.33 4.71
C GLY A 78 14.42 1.53 3.83
N PHE A 79 13.76 2.55 4.39
CA PHE A 79 13.47 3.79 3.66
C PHE A 79 14.76 4.43 3.14
N TYR A 80 15.78 4.60 3.98
CA TYR A 80 17.05 5.22 3.59
C TYR A 80 17.87 4.32 2.67
N ASN A 81 17.94 3.02 2.98
CA ASN A 81 18.81 2.08 2.28
C ASN A 81 18.30 1.66 0.90
N ALA A 82 16.98 1.65 0.70
CA ALA A 82 16.36 1.21 -0.54
C ALA A 82 15.59 2.36 -1.21
N THR A 83 14.54 2.88 -0.56
CA THR A 83 13.61 3.82 -1.18
C THR A 83 14.29 5.13 -1.55
N LEU A 84 14.89 5.82 -0.59
CA LEU A 84 15.53 7.13 -0.80
C LEU A 84 16.74 7.01 -1.72
N LYS A 85 17.55 5.95 -1.57
CA LYS A 85 18.63 5.63 -2.51
C LYS A 85 18.10 5.57 -3.95
N THR A 86 17.10 4.73 -4.20
CA THR A 86 16.51 4.51 -5.53
C THR A 86 15.93 5.80 -6.12
N LEU A 87 15.38 6.68 -5.28
CA LEU A 87 14.85 7.98 -5.71
C LEU A 87 15.94 8.97 -6.14
N VAL A 88 17.07 8.99 -5.43
CA VAL A 88 18.14 9.97 -5.66
C VAL A 88 19.13 9.50 -6.71
N THR A 89 19.45 8.20 -6.76
CA THR A 89 20.49 7.65 -7.64
C THR A 89 20.35 8.07 -9.11
N PRO A 90 19.16 8.08 -9.75
CA PRO A 90 19.00 8.53 -11.14
C PRO A 90 19.45 9.98 -11.41
N MET A 91 19.40 10.86 -10.40
CA MET A 91 19.79 12.27 -10.53
C MET A 91 21.30 12.45 -10.66
N THR A 92 22.06 11.38 -10.42
CA THR A 92 23.52 11.41 -10.22
C THR A 92 24.30 10.63 -11.28
N ASN A 93 23.60 9.95 -12.19
CA ASN A 93 24.24 9.13 -13.23
C ASN A 93 23.65 9.41 -14.62
N GLU A 94 24.49 9.33 -15.65
CA GLU A 94 24.12 9.65 -17.03
C GLU A 94 22.99 8.75 -17.57
N ALA A 95 22.98 7.48 -17.16
CA ALA A 95 21.98 6.51 -17.57
C ALA A 95 20.60 6.72 -16.92
N GLN A 96 20.50 7.61 -15.92
CA GLN A 96 19.32 7.78 -15.05
C GLN A 96 18.82 6.44 -14.46
N SER A 97 19.74 5.52 -14.22
CA SER A 97 19.47 4.19 -13.68
C SER A 97 19.25 4.29 -12.16
N PRO A 98 18.16 3.70 -11.62
CA PRO A 98 17.91 3.71 -10.18
C PRO A 98 18.71 2.65 -9.40
N PHE A 99 19.30 1.68 -10.09
CA PHE A 99 19.94 0.51 -9.48
C PHE A 99 21.46 0.52 -9.64
N GLU A 100 22.08 1.66 -9.38
CA GLU A 100 23.54 1.80 -9.39
C GLU A 100 24.15 1.61 -7.98
N PRO A 101 25.48 1.38 -7.89
CA PRO A 101 26.21 1.45 -6.63
C PRO A 101 25.99 2.79 -5.90
N LEU A 102 26.09 2.77 -4.58
CA LEU A 102 26.00 3.99 -3.76
C LEU A 102 27.18 4.90 -4.10
N ASN A 103 26.90 6.14 -4.51
CA ASN A 103 27.90 7.17 -4.78
C ASN A 103 27.82 8.31 -3.75
N ASP A 104 28.86 9.14 -3.73
CA ASP A 104 29.00 10.20 -2.71
C ASP A 104 27.86 11.21 -2.73
N TYR A 105 27.38 11.61 -3.93
CA TYR A 105 26.23 12.52 -4.02
C TYR A 105 24.97 11.92 -3.40
N THR A 106 24.66 10.66 -3.74
CA THR A 106 23.52 9.93 -3.16
C THR A 106 23.67 9.82 -1.65
N ALA A 107 24.88 9.51 -1.17
CA ALA A 107 25.16 9.41 0.26
C ALA A 107 25.00 10.76 0.99
N THR A 108 25.39 11.88 0.37
CA THR A 108 25.17 13.22 0.91
C THR A 108 23.69 13.53 1.04
N VAL A 109 22.89 13.31 0.00
CA VAL A 109 21.44 13.56 0.06
C VAL A 109 20.77 12.69 1.13
N ILE A 110 21.13 11.40 1.21
CA ILE A 110 20.62 10.50 2.25
C ILE A 110 21.00 11.03 3.65
N GLY A 111 22.24 11.47 3.85
CA GLY A 111 22.69 12.04 5.13
C GLY A 111 21.94 13.32 5.51
N ILE A 112 21.73 14.23 4.55
CA ILE A 112 20.98 15.47 4.75
C ILE A 112 19.54 15.18 5.18
N VAL A 113 18.86 14.23 4.51
CA VAL A 113 17.49 13.85 4.86
C VAL A 113 17.42 13.13 6.21
N ARG A 114 18.33 12.20 6.48
CA ARG A 114 18.38 11.45 7.75
C ARG A 114 18.63 12.37 8.95
N ASP A 115 19.50 13.36 8.78
CA ASP A 115 19.91 14.26 9.86
C ASP A 115 19.07 15.55 9.91
N GLU A 116 18.01 15.65 9.10
CA GLU A 116 17.10 16.80 8.99
C GLU A 116 17.83 18.15 8.79
N ARG A 117 18.87 18.16 7.96
CA ARG A 117 19.70 19.36 7.75
C ARG A 117 19.29 20.13 6.50
N PRO A 118 19.43 21.47 6.48
CA PRO A 118 19.31 22.24 5.25
C PRO A 118 20.48 21.98 4.31
N TYR A 119 20.23 22.09 2.99
CA TYR A 119 21.29 22.14 1.98
C TYR A 119 21.93 23.53 2.02
N THR A 120 23.08 23.65 2.68
CA THR A 120 23.80 24.93 2.90
C THR A 120 25.19 24.89 2.31
#